data_AF-A0A941EKP4-F1
#
_entry.id   AF-A0A941EKP4-F1
#
_cell.length_a   1.000
_cell.length_b   1.000
_cell.length_c   1.000
_cell.angle_alpha   90.00
_cell.angle_beta   90.00
_cell.angle_gamma   90.00
#
_symmetry.space_group_name_H-M   'P 1'
#
loop_
_entity.id
_entity.type
_entity.pdbx_description
1 polymer ?
#
loop_
_entity_poly.entity_id
_entity_poly.type
_entity_poly.pdbx_seq_one_letter_code
_entity_poly.pdbx_strand_id
1 'polypeptide(L)' 'MADSGDFTAWLEAHSEEEGALGSLARAAAADSHWPPSGDLQVYLGYLRDVGAGPEVESVCTQAWEKFLAP' A
#
# COMPACT_ATOMS: atom_id res chain seq x y z
N MET A 1 -13.25 -10.46 -9.86
CA MET A 1 -12.72 -9.09 -9.73
C MET A 1 -12.06 -9.09 -8.37
N ALA A 2 -10.73 -8.94 -8.30
CA ALA A 2 -10.05 -8.83 -7.02
C ALA A 2 -10.64 -7.60 -6.31
N ASP A 3 -11.31 -7.83 -5.19
CA ASP A 3 -11.98 -6.78 -4.46
C ASP A 3 -10.91 -5.94 -3.76
N SER A 4 -11.00 -4.63 -3.89
CA SER A 4 -9.92 -3.70 -3.54
C SER A 4 -9.66 -3.59 -2.04
N GLY A 5 -10.43 -4.31 -1.21
CA GLY A 5 -10.18 -4.50 0.23
C GLY A 5 -9.06 -5.51 0.52
N ASP A 6 -8.69 -6.37 -0.43
CA ASP A 6 -7.63 -7.37 -0.25
C ASP A 6 -6.22 -6.77 -0.27
N PHE A 7 -6.03 -5.55 -0.80
CA PHE A 7 -4.69 -4.95 -0.93
C PHE A 7 -4.08 -4.56 0.43
N THR A 8 -4.84 -3.94 1.32
CA THR A 8 -4.33 -3.57 2.65
C THR A 8 -3.99 -4.83 3.46
N ALA A 9 -4.85 -5.85 3.42
CA ALA A 9 -4.57 -7.14 4.06
C ALA A 9 -3.33 -7.84 3.43
N TRP A 10 -3.18 -7.76 2.10
CA TRP A 10 -1.99 -8.24 1.42
C TRP A 10 -0.74 -7.47 1.84
N LEU A 11 -0.80 -6.14 1.97
CA LEU A 11 0.30 -5.32 2.49
C LEU A 11 0.69 -5.74 3.90
N GLU A 12 -0.28 -5.91 4.81
CA GLU A 12 -0.02 -6.34 6.18
C GLU A 12 0.74 -7.67 6.25
N ALA A 13 0.41 -8.62 5.36
CA ALA A 13 1.12 -9.90 5.25
C ALA A 13 2.59 -9.75 4.80
N HIS A 14 2.97 -8.62 4.18
CA HIS A 14 4.33 -8.29 3.76
C HIS A 14 5.04 -7.35 4.75
N SER A 15 4.47 -7.09 5.93
CA SER A 15 5.08 -6.22 6.95
C SER A 15 6.43 -6.72 7.48
N GLU A 16 6.67 -8.03 7.41
CA GLU A 16 7.91 -8.68 7.81
C GLU A 16 9.00 -8.61 6.72
N GLU A 17 8.67 -8.22 5.49
CA GLU A 17 9.65 -8.08 4.42
C GLU A 17 10.66 -6.96 4.72
N GLU A 18 11.90 -7.19 4.28
CA GLU A 18 12.95 -6.17 4.37
C GLU A 18 12.83 -5.16 3.21
N GLY A 19 13.27 -3.92 3.46
CA GLY A 19 13.28 -2.86 2.46
C GLY A 19 11.98 -2.06 2.34
N ALA A 20 11.77 -1.48 1.16
CA ALA A 20 10.77 -0.44 0.98
C ALA A 20 9.32 -0.96 1.06
N LEU A 21 9.06 -2.18 0.57
CA LEU A 21 7.75 -2.82 0.65
C LEU A 21 7.33 -3.07 2.09
N GLY A 22 8.18 -3.73 2.88
CA GLY A 22 7.86 -3.98 4.29
C GLY A 22 7.81 -2.70 5.14
N SER A 23 8.56 -1.67 4.76
CA SER A 23 8.45 -0.35 5.38
C SER A 23 7.09 0.31 5.08
N LEU A 24 6.61 0.23 3.84
CA LEU A 24 5.27 0.69 3.47
C LEU A 24 4.18 -0.11 4.19
N ALA A 25 4.30 -1.43 4.22
CA ALA A 25 3.37 -2.33 4.91
C ALA A 25 3.26 -2.01 6.40
N ARG A 26 4.38 -1.82 7.09
CA ARG A 26 4.40 -1.44 8.51
C ARG A 26 3.82 -0.04 8.73
N ALA A 27 4.10 0.90 7.83
CA ALA A 27 3.51 2.24 7.91
C ALA A 27 1.99 2.18 7.74
N ALA A 28 1.49 1.46 6.74
CA ALA A 28 0.06 1.26 6.51
C ALA A 28 -0.63 0.57 7.70
N ALA A 29 -0.03 -0.49 8.25
CA ALA A 29 -0.57 -1.21 9.40
C ALA A 29 -0.61 -0.37 10.69
N ALA A 30 0.34 0.54 10.86
CA ALA A 30 0.39 1.45 12.01
C ALA A 30 -0.50 2.70 11.84
N ASP A 31 -1.00 2.96 10.64
CA ASP A 31 -1.72 4.17 10.29
C ASP A 31 -3.24 3.96 10.38
N SER A 32 -3.85 4.55 11.42
CA SER A 32 -5.29 4.45 11.66
C SER A 32 -6.14 5.19 10.61
N HIS A 33 -5.53 6.04 9.77
CA HIS A 33 -6.19 6.76 8.69
C HIS A 33 -5.93 6.12 7.32
N TRP A 34 -5.19 5.00 7.27
CA TRP A 34 -4.96 4.27 6.03
C TRP A 34 -6.30 3.87 5.37
N PRO A 35 -6.46 4.02 4.05
CA PRO A 35 -7.70 3.66 3.37
C PRO A 35 -8.00 2.15 3.56
N PRO A 36 -9.20 1.78 4.05
CA PRO A 36 -9.53 0.38 4.30
C PRO A 36 -9.75 -0.41 3.00
N SER A 37 -10.17 0.26 1.94
CA SER A 37 -10.33 -0.30 0.61
C SER A 37 -10.34 0.82 -0.43
N GLY A 38 -9.93 0.48 -1.66
CA GLY A 38 -9.92 1.42 -2.78
C GLY A 38 -9.06 0.89 -3.91
N ASP A 39 -9.10 1.53 -5.06
CA ASP A 39 -8.14 1.29 -6.14
C ASP A 39 -6.81 2.02 -5.89
N LEU A 40 -5.80 1.73 -6.72
CA LEU A 40 -4.47 2.34 -6.60
C LEU A 40 -4.52 3.88 -6.50
N GLN A 41 -5.45 4.55 -7.19
CA GLN A 41 -5.52 6.02 -7.13
C GLN A 41 -5.94 6.53 -5.75
N VAL A 42 -6.76 5.77 -5.02
CA VAL A 42 -7.13 6.10 -3.63
C VAL A 42 -5.91 6.06 -2.72
N TYR A 43 -5.11 5.00 -2.79
CA TYR A 43 -3.90 4.87 -1.98
C TYR A 43 -2.83 5.91 -2.34
N LEU A 44 -2.60 6.15 -3.65
CA LEU A 44 -1.66 7.20 -4.09
C LEU A 44 -2.14 8.60 -3.70
N GLY A 45 -3.45 8.85 -3.78
CA GLY A 45 -4.06 10.10 -3.33
C GLY A 45 -3.83 10.32 -1.83
N TYR A 46 -4.06 9.29 -1.02
CA TYR A 46 -3.79 9.32 0.42
C TYR A 46 -2.32 9.61 0.71
N LEU A 47 -1.40 8.88 0.07
CA LEU A 47 0.05 9.06 0.25
C LEU A 47 0.48 10.49 -0.09
N ARG A 48 -0.07 11.09 -1.15
CA ARG A 48 0.20 12.50 -1.49
C ARG A 48 -0.36 13.47 -0.46
N ASP A 49 -1.56 13.22 0.06
CA ASP A 49 -2.21 14.07 1.06
C ASP A 49 -1.43 14.12 2.38
N VAL A 50 -0.91 12.97 2.82
CA VAL A 50 -0.05 12.88 4.01
C VAL A 50 1.41 13.33 3.75
N GLY A 51 1.72 13.79 2.54
CA GLY A 51 3.04 14.31 2.17
C GLY A 51 4.11 13.23 1.98
N ALA A 52 3.71 12.01 1.62
CA ALA A 52 4.67 10.95 1.29
C ALA A 52 5.49 11.34 0.05
N GLY A 53 6.76 10.97 0.06
CA GLY A 53 7.65 11.22 -1.07
C GLY A 53 7.29 10.36 -2.30
N PRO A 54 7.74 10.77 -3.51
CA PRO A 54 7.47 10.04 -4.74
C PRO A 54 8.03 8.61 -4.75
N GLU A 55 9.06 8.34 -3.92
CA GLU A 55 9.58 6.99 -3.72
C GLU A 55 8.53 6.05 -3.08
N VAL A 56 7.75 6.55 -2.12
CA VAL A 56 6.70 5.77 -1.44
C VAL A 56 5.54 5.49 -2.40
N GLU A 57 5.18 6.46 -3.24
CA GLU A 57 4.19 6.26 -4.31
C GLU A 57 4.64 5.18 -5.31
N SER A 58 5.92 5.19 -5.69
CA SER A 58 6.50 4.18 -6.58
C SER A 58 6.48 2.78 -5.94
N VAL A 59 6.78 2.68 -4.65
CA VAL A 59 6.71 1.43 -3.90
C VAL A 59 5.27 0.93 -3.80
N CYS A 60 4.31 1.82 -3.53
CA CYS A 60 2.89 1.47 -3.49
C CYS A 60 2.38 0.97 -4.84
N THR A 61 2.83 1.59 -5.94
CA THR A 61 2.50 1.16 -7.30
C THR A 61 3.05 -0.24 -7.59
N GLN A 62 4.33 -0.48 -7.27
CA GLN A 62 4.95 -1.80 -7.44
C GLN A 62 4.29 -2.87 -6.56
N ALA A 63 3.93 -2.52 -5.32
CA ALA A 63 3.19 -3.39 -4.42
C ALA A 63 1.84 -3.79 -5.02
N TRP A 64 1.13 -2.82 -5.61
CA TRP A 64 -0.15 -3.04 -6.28
C TRP A 64 -0.02 -3.96 -7.50
N GLU A 65 1.02 -3.78 -8.31
CA GLU A 65 1.30 -4.68 -9.45
C GLU A 65 1.58 -6.12 -8.98
N LYS A 66 2.31 -6.30 -7.88
CA LYS A 66 2.54 -7.61 -7.26
C LYS A 66 1.26 -8.23 -6.71
N PHE A 67 0.37 -7.43 -6.13
CA PHE A 67 -0.92 -7.87 -5.64
C PHE A 67 -1.84 -8.34 -6.79
N LEU A 68 -1.80 -7.67 -7.93
CA LEU A 68 -2.56 -8.06 -9.12
C LEU A 68 -1.94 -9.22 -9.91
N ALA A 69 -0.69 -9.59 -9.63
CA ALA A 69 -0.04 -10.71 -10.28
C ALA A 69 -0.72 -12.04 -9.87
N PRO A 70 -0.95 -12.96 -10.84
CA PRO A 70 -1.67 -14.23 -10.60
C PRO A 70 -0.86 -15.25 -9.78
#